data_AF-A0A7K4H1T8-F1
#
_entry.id   AF-A0A7K4H1T8-F1
#
_cell.length_a   1.000
_cell.length_b   1.000
_cell.length_c   1.000
_cell.angle_alpha   90.00
_cell.angle_beta   90.00
_cell.angle_gamma   90.00
#
_symmetry.space_group_name_H-M   'P 1'
#
loop_
_entity.id
_entity.type
_entity.pdbx_description
1 polymer ?
#
loop_
_entity_poly.entity_id
_entity_poly.type
_entity_poly.pdbx_seq_one_letter_code
_entity_poly.pdbx_strand_id
1 'polypeptide(L)'
;MSSCSKSNSLISNVKFLSNSVSGNLFLPTTSVFKFFNFWLLDQKFEKIKNSNVLFYRKEVCSSKIPLLKYAIIDFEGDPTTLVGITIANQIFQLYVKDLLHQAEFFNLILELLFILRDFYLFSFSNYEQRVIQGILESLGVFSSEKYLFVRNLKIINLQKFSFEALIPALYSINKDVYNDPLLRDSKKVNLHFKQGHYDLILDHNRSCLLSILKIVKYRYLKEVLI
;
A
#
# COMPACT_ATOMS: atom_id res chain seq x y z
N MET A 1 15.41 28.00 12.78
CA MET A 1 14.72 28.24 14.07
C MET A 1 13.24 28.48 13.79
N SER A 2 12.38 27.49 14.08
CA SER A 2 11.03 27.73 14.61
C SER A 2 10.56 26.42 15.25
N SER A 3 10.12 26.56 16.49
CA SER A 3 9.95 25.53 17.51
C SER A 3 8.61 24.81 17.39
N CYS A 4 8.64 23.48 17.46
CA CYS A 4 7.46 22.67 17.73
C CYS A 4 7.18 22.72 19.24
N SER A 5 6.15 23.46 19.65
CA SER A 5 5.71 23.60 21.03
C SER A 5 4.99 22.32 21.51
N LYS A 6 5.42 21.79 22.64
CA LYS A 6 4.68 20.81 23.44
C LYS A 6 3.44 21.45 24.06
N SER A 7 2.33 20.73 24.08
CA SER A 7 1.28 20.91 25.10
C SER A 7 0.76 19.55 25.56
N ASN A 8 0.76 19.38 26.88
CA ASN A 8 0.40 18.19 27.64
C ASN A 8 -1.12 17.90 27.65
N SER A 9 -1.42 16.60 27.81
CA SER A 9 -2.51 15.94 28.55
C SER A 9 -3.86 16.64 28.74
N LEU A 10 -4.95 15.89 28.47
CA LEU A 10 -6.00 15.61 29.47
C LEU A 10 -6.93 14.47 29.01
N ILE A 11 -6.94 13.42 29.82
CA ILE A 11 -7.96 12.37 29.81
C ILE A 11 -9.28 12.99 30.26
N SER A 12 -10.38 12.75 29.54
CA SER A 12 -11.71 12.73 30.16
C SER A 12 -12.69 11.82 29.42
N ASN A 13 -13.03 10.73 30.13
CA ASN A 13 -14.28 9.96 30.14
C ASN A 13 -15.38 10.32 29.13
N VAL A 14 -15.65 9.43 28.18
CA VAL A 14 -16.92 9.40 27.46
C VAL A 14 -17.93 8.57 28.29
N LYS A 15 -18.84 9.28 28.99
CA LYS A 15 -20.06 8.68 29.55
C LYS A 15 -21.02 8.35 28.41
N PHE A 16 -21.47 7.10 28.33
CA PHE A 16 -22.65 6.75 27.55
C PHE A 16 -23.89 7.34 28.24
N LEU A 17 -24.52 8.32 27.59
CA LEU A 17 -25.88 8.74 27.89
C LEU A 17 -26.78 8.19 26.81
N SER A 18 -27.52 7.13 27.16
CA SER A 18 -28.72 6.72 26.44
C SER A 18 -29.79 7.79 26.63
N ASN A 19 -30.23 8.42 25.55
CA ASN A 19 -31.58 8.95 25.48
C ASN A 19 -32.12 8.84 24.05
N SER A 20 -33.25 8.13 23.99
CA SER A 20 -34.11 7.91 22.84
C SER A 20 -34.75 9.22 22.38
N VAL A 21 -34.53 9.60 21.12
CA VAL A 21 -35.49 10.40 20.36
C VAL A 21 -35.50 9.85 18.93
N SER A 22 -36.69 9.42 18.51
CA SER A 22 -37.08 9.04 17.17
C SER A 22 -36.81 10.17 16.19
N GLY A 23 -35.88 9.94 15.27
CA GLY A 23 -35.61 10.81 14.13
C GLY A 23 -34.74 10.04 13.15
N ASN A 24 -35.33 9.67 12.01
CA ASN A 24 -34.60 9.08 10.90
C ASN A 24 -33.48 10.02 10.46
N LEU A 25 -32.26 9.78 10.95
CA LEU A 25 -31.04 10.30 10.38
C LEU A 25 -30.17 9.09 10.01
N PHE A 26 -30.25 8.69 8.74
CA PHE A 26 -29.27 7.81 8.13
C PHE A 26 -27.89 8.48 8.25
N LEU A 27 -27.14 8.10 9.27
CA LEU A 27 -25.72 8.42 9.39
C LEU A 27 -24.94 7.49 8.44
N PRO A 28 -23.98 8.02 7.67
CA PRO A 28 -23.40 7.30 6.55
C PRO A 28 -22.56 6.13 7.03
N THR A 29 -22.91 4.93 6.56
CA THR A 29 -22.29 3.62 6.80
C THR A 29 -20.82 3.50 6.35
N THR A 30 -20.22 4.58 5.85
CA THR A 30 -18.86 4.62 5.29
C THR A 30 -17.76 4.80 6.34
N SER A 31 -18.01 5.44 7.49
CA SER A 31 -16.99 5.60 8.53
C SER A 31 -16.69 4.29 9.27
N VAL A 32 -17.75 3.51 9.57
CA VAL A 32 -17.67 2.23 10.28
C VAL A 32 -16.99 1.15 9.42
N PHE A 33 -17.29 1.09 8.12
CA PHE A 33 -16.67 0.14 7.19
C PHE A 33 -15.19 0.42 6.93
N LYS A 34 -14.78 1.70 6.89
CA LYS A 34 -13.36 2.06 6.83
C LYS A 34 -12.63 1.60 8.10
N PHE A 35 -13.21 1.87 9.27
CA PHE A 35 -12.62 1.47 10.54
C PHE A 35 -12.41 -0.05 10.65
N PHE A 36 -13.37 -0.85 10.18
CA PHE A 36 -13.33 -2.32 10.30
C PHE A 36 -12.21 -2.97 9.48
N ASN A 37 -12.01 -2.56 8.22
CA ASN A 37 -10.94 -3.10 7.39
C ASN A 37 -9.54 -2.67 7.87
N PHE A 38 -9.40 -1.43 8.36
CA PHE A 38 -8.15 -0.94 8.94
C PHE A 38 -7.82 -1.65 10.26
N TRP A 39 -8.80 -1.91 11.12
CA TRP A 39 -8.61 -2.66 12.37
C TRP A 39 -8.26 -4.13 12.12
N LEU A 40 -8.89 -4.78 11.13
CA LEU A 40 -8.54 -6.15 10.71
C LEU A 40 -7.11 -6.25 10.16
N LEU A 41 -6.68 -5.23 9.41
CA LEU A 41 -5.30 -5.09 8.96
C LEU A 41 -4.37 -4.97 10.17
N ASP A 42 -4.65 -4.07 11.12
CA ASP A 42 -3.84 -3.89 12.34
C ASP A 42 -3.76 -5.16 13.19
N GLN A 43 -4.87 -5.86 13.43
CA GLN A 43 -4.91 -7.12 14.18
C GLN A 43 -4.09 -8.23 13.50
N LYS A 44 -4.06 -8.26 12.16
CA LYS A 44 -3.22 -9.18 11.40
C LYS A 44 -1.75 -8.75 11.40
N PHE A 45 -1.47 -7.45 11.39
CA PHE A 45 -0.10 -6.92 11.52
C PHE A 45 0.51 -7.22 12.89
N GLU A 46 -0.27 -7.26 13.96
CA GLU A 46 0.22 -7.72 15.26
C GLU A 46 0.65 -9.20 15.24
N LYS A 47 0.01 -10.05 14.43
CA LYS A 47 0.46 -11.44 14.23
C LYS A 47 1.79 -11.54 13.45
N ILE A 48 2.04 -10.58 12.56
CA ILE A 48 3.27 -10.51 11.73
C ILE A 48 4.49 -10.13 12.57
N LYS A 49 4.35 -9.44 13.70
CA LYS A 49 5.49 -9.11 14.58
C LYS A 49 6.25 -10.33 15.12
N ASN A 50 5.64 -11.52 15.09
CA ASN A 50 6.28 -12.78 15.49
C ASN A 50 6.84 -13.60 14.30
N SER A 51 6.90 -13.02 13.10
CA SER A 51 7.42 -13.65 11.88
C SER A 51 8.83 -13.15 11.52
N ASN A 52 9.49 -13.84 10.60
CA ASN A 52 10.74 -13.35 9.97
C ASN A 52 10.47 -12.31 8.87
N VAL A 53 9.21 -11.91 8.70
CA VAL A 53 8.76 -10.87 7.79
C VAL A 53 8.64 -9.58 8.58
N LEU A 54 9.40 -8.58 8.16
CA LEU A 54 9.39 -7.26 8.75
C LEU A 54 8.23 -6.44 8.21
N PHE A 55 7.68 -5.61 9.08
CA PHE A 55 6.55 -4.74 8.75
C PHE A 55 6.86 -3.30 9.13
N TYR A 56 6.64 -2.39 8.20
CA TYR A 56 6.82 -0.96 8.38
C TYR A 56 5.52 -0.23 8.06
N ARG A 57 5.11 0.67 8.95
CA ARG A 57 3.93 1.54 8.78
C ARG A 57 4.37 2.99 8.82
N LYS A 58 3.96 3.77 7.83
CA LYS A 58 4.26 5.20 7.77
C LYS A 58 3.04 6.00 7.35
N GLU A 59 2.72 7.02 8.12
CA GLU A 59 1.70 7.98 7.71
C GLU A 59 2.21 8.85 6.56
N VAL A 60 1.30 9.12 5.62
CA VAL A 60 1.50 10.01 4.50
C VAL A 60 0.58 11.19 4.68
N CYS A 61 1.13 12.40 4.64
CA CYS A 61 0.34 13.62 4.52
C CYS A 61 -0.29 13.65 3.12
N SER A 62 -1.50 13.09 3.00
CA SER A 62 -2.30 13.21 1.79
C SER A 62 -3.73 13.55 2.18
N SER A 63 -4.34 14.43 1.38
CA SER A 63 -5.74 14.82 1.50
C SER A 63 -6.62 13.58 1.64
N LYS A 64 -7.60 13.65 2.55
CA LYS A 64 -8.62 12.62 2.71
C LYS A 64 -9.35 12.49 1.38
N ILE A 65 -9.00 11.54 0.53
CA ILE A 65 -9.84 11.15 -0.60
C ILE A 65 -10.97 10.31 0.00
N PRO A 66 -12.16 10.88 0.26
CA PRO A 66 -13.05 10.33 1.26
C PRO A 66 -13.88 9.14 0.76
N LEU A 67 -13.88 8.83 -0.54
CA LEU A 67 -14.99 8.08 -1.14
C LEU A 67 -14.64 6.80 -1.92
N LEU A 68 -13.38 6.53 -2.25
CA LEU A 68 -13.01 5.34 -3.03
C LEU A 68 -12.25 4.30 -2.19
N LYS A 69 -12.71 3.04 -2.24
CA LYS A 69 -11.94 1.88 -1.76
C LYS A 69 -10.86 1.57 -2.80
N TYR A 70 -9.74 2.27 -2.71
CA TYR A 70 -8.58 2.00 -3.54
C TYR A 70 -7.34 1.79 -2.68
N ALA A 71 -6.41 1.02 -3.23
CA ALA A 71 -5.06 0.89 -2.72
C ALA A 71 -4.08 1.06 -3.88
N ILE A 72 -2.84 1.43 -3.56
CA ILE A 72 -1.74 1.43 -4.52
C ILE A 72 -0.80 0.31 -4.11
N ILE A 73 -0.38 -0.53 -5.04
CA ILE A 73 0.54 -1.64 -4.78
C ILE A 73 1.79 -1.52 -5.64
N ASP A 74 2.93 -1.86 -5.06
CA ASP A 74 4.24 -1.82 -5.69
C ASP A 74 5.11 -2.93 -5.08
N PHE A 75 5.80 -3.69 -5.93
CA PHE A 75 6.66 -4.81 -5.51
C PHE A 75 8.12 -4.51 -5.85
N GLU A 76 9.03 -4.89 -4.96
CA GLU A 76 10.47 -4.77 -5.20
C GLU A 76 11.16 -6.13 -5.13
N GLY A 77 12.21 -6.25 -5.93
CA GLY A 77 13.10 -7.40 -5.96
C GLY A 77 12.64 -8.49 -6.92
N ASP A 78 13.63 -9.29 -7.34
CA ASP A 78 13.43 -10.50 -8.14
C ASP A 78 14.39 -11.60 -7.63
N PRO A 79 13.89 -12.63 -6.91
CA PRO A 79 12.48 -12.82 -6.56
C PRO A 79 11.99 -11.74 -5.60
N THR A 80 10.67 -11.50 -5.53
CA THR A 80 10.12 -10.39 -4.73
C THR A 80 10.47 -10.53 -3.26
N THR A 81 11.01 -9.45 -2.69
CA THR A 81 11.44 -9.35 -1.28
C THR A 81 10.74 -8.24 -0.51
N LEU A 82 10.02 -7.35 -1.21
CA LEU A 82 9.23 -6.29 -0.61
C LEU A 82 7.90 -6.14 -1.34
N VAL A 83 6.84 -5.90 -0.57
CA VAL A 83 5.60 -5.30 -1.10
C VAL A 83 5.27 -4.04 -0.32
N GLY A 84 4.98 -2.97 -1.06
CA GLY A 84 4.46 -1.73 -0.53
C GLY A 84 2.99 -1.57 -0.91
N ILE A 85 2.14 -1.20 0.04
CA ILE A 85 0.74 -0.86 -0.19
C ILE A 85 0.41 0.50 0.42
N THR A 86 -0.15 1.40 -0.37
CA THR A 86 -0.77 2.63 0.14
C THR A 86 -2.27 2.44 0.28
N ILE A 87 -2.84 2.68 1.47
CA ILE A 87 -4.28 2.71 1.71
C ILE A 87 -4.61 3.98 2.49
N ALA A 88 -5.54 4.78 1.96
CA ALA A 88 -5.84 6.11 2.50
C ALA A 88 -4.57 6.95 2.69
N ASN A 89 -4.27 7.36 3.92
CA ASN A 89 -3.11 8.18 4.29
C ASN A 89 -1.96 7.35 4.88
N GLN A 90 -1.88 6.05 4.59
CA GLN A 90 -0.87 5.17 5.19
C GLN A 90 -0.19 4.31 4.13
N ILE A 91 1.12 4.18 4.27
CA ILE A 91 1.95 3.22 3.56
C ILE A 91 2.26 2.06 4.52
N PHE A 92 2.02 0.86 4.03
CA PHE A 92 2.30 -0.42 4.65
C PHE A 92 3.36 -1.12 3.82
N GLN A 93 4.47 -1.53 4.42
CA GLN A 93 5.52 -2.25 3.71
C GLN A 93 5.78 -3.57 4.43
N LEU A 94 5.70 -4.67 3.70
CA LEU A 94 6.11 -5.99 4.16
C LEU A 94 7.43 -6.34 3.48
N TYR A 95 8.38 -6.86 4.25
CA TYR A 95 9.75 -7.04 3.79
C TYR A 95 10.37 -8.32 4.36
N VAL A 96 11.05 -9.09 3.52
CA VAL A 96 11.78 -10.30 3.96
C VAL A 96 13.27 -10.13 3.72
N LYS A 97 14.09 -10.35 4.76
CA LYS A 97 15.56 -10.24 4.68
C LYS A 97 16.23 -11.54 4.23
N ASP A 98 15.64 -12.68 4.56
CA ASP A 98 16.16 -14.00 4.26
C ASP A 98 15.16 -14.76 3.39
N LEU A 99 15.62 -15.18 2.21
CA LEU A 99 14.81 -15.90 1.24
C LEU A 99 14.31 -17.26 1.75
N LEU A 100 14.91 -17.82 2.81
CA LEU A 100 14.37 -19.00 3.51
C LEU A 100 12.94 -18.77 4.03
N HIS A 101 12.56 -17.52 4.32
CA HIS A 101 11.23 -17.14 4.80
C HIS A 101 10.32 -16.60 3.70
N GLN A 102 10.69 -16.77 2.42
CA GLN A 102 9.94 -16.24 1.29
C GLN A 102 8.53 -16.84 1.17
N ALA A 103 8.36 -18.13 1.48
CA ALA A 103 7.03 -18.75 1.46
C ALA A 103 6.09 -18.13 2.51
N GLU A 104 6.59 -17.80 3.69
CA GLU A 104 5.83 -17.09 4.73
C GLU A 104 5.44 -15.69 4.24
N PHE A 105 6.40 -14.95 3.67
CA PHE A 105 6.17 -13.64 3.06
C PHE A 105 5.09 -13.68 1.96
N PHE A 106 5.16 -14.66 1.06
CA PHE A 106 4.19 -14.85 -0.01
C PHE A 106 2.79 -15.17 0.50
N ASN A 107 2.66 -16.01 1.55
CA ASN A 107 1.37 -16.26 2.19
C ASN A 107 0.77 -14.99 2.80
N LEU A 108 1.58 -14.14 3.44
CA LEU A 108 1.14 -12.85 3.96
C LEU A 108 0.68 -11.90 2.86
N ILE A 109 1.36 -11.87 1.71
CA ILE A 109 0.90 -11.11 0.53
C ILE A 109 -0.49 -11.58 0.09
N LEU A 110 -0.70 -12.90 -0.05
CA LEU A 110 -2.01 -13.43 -0.47
C LEU A 110 -3.11 -13.11 0.54
N GLU A 111 -2.82 -13.15 1.84
CA GLU A 111 -3.77 -12.72 2.87
C GLU A 111 -4.12 -11.24 2.77
N LEU A 112 -3.14 -10.38 2.51
CA LEU A 112 -3.34 -8.95 2.31
C LEU A 112 -4.21 -8.69 1.08
N LEU A 113 -3.92 -9.35 -0.04
CA LEU A 113 -4.73 -9.26 -1.25
C LEU A 113 -6.17 -9.76 -1.03
N PHE A 114 -6.37 -10.78 -0.19
CA PHE A 114 -7.72 -11.24 0.16
C PHE A 114 -8.51 -10.17 0.91
N ILE A 115 -7.89 -9.42 1.81
CA ILE A 115 -8.53 -8.29 2.51
C ILE A 115 -8.89 -7.18 1.52
N LEU A 116 -8.01 -6.94 0.54
CA LEU A 116 -8.17 -5.91 -0.48
C LEU A 116 -8.95 -6.37 -1.71
N ARG A 117 -9.57 -7.56 -1.69
CA ARG A 117 -10.23 -8.15 -2.87
C ARG A 117 -11.33 -7.28 -3.49
N ASP A 118 -11.96 -6.45 -2.68
CA ASP A 118 -13.03 -5.53 -3.10
C ASP A 118 -12.52 -4.10 -3.39
N PHE A 119 -11.20 -3.87 -3.36
CA PHE A 119 -10.56 -2.59 -3.66
C PHE A 119 -10.19 -2.51 -5.15
N TYR A 120 -10.12 -1.29 -5.66
CA TYR A 120 -9.36 -1.00 -6.87
C TYR A 120 -7.88 -0.92 -6.51
N LEU A 121 -7.06 -1.81 -7.08
CA LEU A 121 -5.63 -1.86 -6.85
C LEU A 121 -4.92 -1.13 -7.99
N PHE A 122 -4.43 0.06 -7.73
CA PHE A 122 -3.62 0.79 -8.69
C PHE A 122 -2.17 0.28 -8.64
N SER A 123 -1.64 -0.09 -9.79
CA SER A 123 -0.22 -0.38 -9.98
C SER A 123 0.34 0.52 -11.07
N PHE A 124 1.66 0.80 -11.02
CA PHE A 124 2.22 1.59 -12.10
C PHE A 124 2.25 0.81 -13.41
N SER A 125 2.48 -0.51 -13.39
CA SER A 125 2.60 -1.32 -14.60
C SER A 125 1.85 -2.65 -14.50
N ASN A 126 1.96 -3.50 -15.53
CA ASN A 126 1.48 -4.89 -15.47
C ASN A 126 2.46 -5.83 -14.73
N TYR A 127 3.60 -5.33 -14.26
CA TYR A 127 4.58 -6.13 -13.51
C TYR A 127 3.96 -6.70 -12.23
N GLU A 128 3.19 -5.90 -11.49
CA GLU A 128 2.58 -6.30 -10.22
C GLU A 128 1.64 -7.50 -10.41
N GLN A 129 0.89 -7.54 -11.51
CA GLN A 129 0.03 -8.68 -11.82
C GLN A 129 0.83 -9.97 -12.10
N ARG A 130 1.98 -9.84 -12.79
CA ARG A 130 2.87 -10.99 -13.03
C ARG A 130 3.52 -11.49 -11.74
N VAL A 131 3.93 -10.58 -10.86
CA VAL A 131 4.47 -10.95 -9.53
C VAL A 131 3.44 -11.73 -8.74
N ILE A 132 2.17 -11.28 -8.71
CA ILE A 132 1.10 -11.98 -7.99
C ILE A 132 0.87 -13.39 -8.57
N GLN A 133 0.91 -13.56 -9.89
CA GLN A 133 0.85 -14.89 -10.53
C GLN A 133 2.05 -15.75 -10.15
N GLY A 134 3.26 -15.20 -10.21
CA GLY A 134 4.49 -15.89 -9.80
C GLY A 134 4.49 -16.33 -8.34
N ILE A 135 3.84 -15.57 -7.45
CA ILE A 135 3.62 -15.96 -6.04
C ILE A 135 2.76 -17.21 -5.95
N LEU A 136 1.65 -17.28 -6.68
CA LEU A 136 0.76 -18.45 -6.68
C LEU A 136 1.46 -19.70 -7.24
N GLU A 137 2.26 -19.52 -8.29
CA GLU A 137 3.07 -20.60 -8.89
C GLU A 137 4.15 -21.09 -7.93
N SER A 138 4.90 -20.17 -7.31
CA SER A 138 5.98 -20.49 -6.36
C SER A 138 5.47 -21.26 -5.14
N LEU A 139 4.25 -20.96 -4.69
CA LEU A 139 3.60 -21.68 -3.60
C LEU A 139 2.92 -22.98 -4.04
N GLY A 140 2.82 -23.27 -5.34
CA GLY A 140 2.11 -24.44 -5.87
C GLY A 140 0.59 -24.39 -5.68
N VAL A 141 0.00 -23.19 -5.56
CA VAL A 141 -1.42 -22.99 -5.22
C VAL A 141 -2.24 -22.33 -6.33
N PHE A 142 -1.69 -22.23 -7.55
CA PHE A 142 -2.32 -21.55 -8.69
C PHE A 142 -3.72 -22.07 -9.06
N SER A 143 -3.98 -23.36 -8.86
CA SER A 143 -5.27 -24.02 -9.12
C SER A 143 -6.17 -24.13 -7.89
N SER A 144 -5.73 -23.67 -6.72
CA SER A 144 -6.49 -23.80 -5.47
C SER A 144 -7.72 -22.90 -5.47
N GLU A 145 -8.88 -23.47 -5.13
CA GLU A 145 -10.14 -22.73 -4.99
C GLU A 145 -10.03 -21.56 -4.00
N LYS A 146 -9.24 -21.74 -2.93
CA LYS A 146 -8.98 -20.71 -1.91
C LYS A 146 -8.45 -19.41 -2.51
N TYR A 147 -7.68 -19.48 -3.59
CA TYR A 147 -7.02 -18.33 -4.20
C TYR A 147 -7.67 -17.87 -5.52
N LEU A 148 -8.87 -18.38 -5.85
CA LEU A 148 -9.62 -17.93 -7.03
C LEU A 148 -9.92 -16.43 -7.02
N PHE A 149 -10.02 -15.81 -5.83
CA PHE A 149 -10.23 -14.36 -5.71
C PHE A 149 -9.13 -13.54 -6.40
N VAL A 150 -7.91 -14.08 -6.52
CA VAL A 150 -6.77 -13.39 -7.16
C VAL A 150 -7.08 -13.07 -8.63
N ARG A 151 -7.82 -13.95 -9.31
CA ARG A 151 -8.25 -13.75 -10.71
C ARG A 151 -9.25 -12.62 -10.87
N ASN A 152 -9.94 -12.26 -9.79
CA ASN A 152 -10.97 -11.23 -9.77
C ASN A 152 -10.48 -9.90 -9.18
N LEU A 153 -9.18 -9.78 -8.85
CA LEU A 153 -8.61 -8.53 -8.37
C LEU A 153 -8.70 -7.45 -9.45
N LYS A 154 -9.20 -6.28 -9.08
CA LYS A 154 -9.33 -5.12 -9.96
C LYS A 154 -8.02 -4.34 -9.99
N ILE A 155 -7.01 -4.87 -10.68
CA ILE A 155 -5.71 -4.21 -10.85
C ILE A 155 -5.77 -3.24 -12.03
N ILE A 156 -5.54 -1.96 -11.76
CA ILE A 156 -5.54 -0.88 -12.75
C ILE A 156 -4.09 -0.45 -13.01
N ASN A 157 -3.62 -0.69 -14.24
CA ASN A 157 -2.34 -0.19 -14.73
C ASN A 157 -2.44 1.32 -15.05
N LEU A 158 -1.51 2.10 -14.53
CA LEU A 158 -1.47 3.56 -14.68
C LEU A 158 -0.64 4.07 -15.86
N GLN A 159 0.15 3.21 -16.53
CA GLN A 159 0.89 3.56 -17.73
C GLN A 159 -0.04 4.04 -18.85
N LYS A 160 0.26 5.20 -19.45
CA LYS A 160 -0.46 5.71 -20.62
C LYS A 160 -0.16 4.92 -21.89
N PHE A 161 1.07 4.42 -22.00
CA PHE A 161 1.56 3.62 -23.10
C PHE A 161 2.52 2.55 -22.59
N SER A 162 2.69 1.48 -23.36
CA SER A 162 3.61 0.40 -23.01
C SER A 162 5.00 0.96 -22.70
N PHE A 163 5.58 0.53 -21.58
CA PHE A 163 6.92 0.92 -21.12
C PHE A 163 7.09 2.38 -20.66
N GLU A 164 6.01 3.13 -20.43
CA GLU A 164 6.11 4.43 -19.75
C GLU A 164 6.79 4.23 -18.37
N ALA A 165 7.90 4.92 -18.11
CA ALA A 165 8.58 4.88 -16.82
C ALA A 165 7.97 5.91 -15.84
N LEU A 166 8.17 5.68 -14.53
CA LEU A 166 7.53 6.47 -13.47
C LEU A 166 7.96 7.94 -13.50
N ILE A 167 9.25 8.21 -13.74
CA ILE A 167 9.79 9.58 -13.85
C ILE A 167 9.14 10.35 -15.02
N PRO A 168 9.15 9.85 -16.27
CA PRO A 168 8.39 10.46 -17.37
C PRO A 168 6.90 10.69 -17.06
N ALA A 169 6.25 9.74 -16.39
CA ALA A 169 4.85 9.87 -16.02
C ALA A 169 4.60 11.05 -15.06
N LEU A 170 5.48 11.27 -14.08
CA LEU A 170 5.43 12.43 -13.19
C LEU A 170 5.66 13.76 -13.93
N TYR A 171 6.65 13.81 -14.81
CA TYR A 171 6.89 15.00 -15.64
C TYR A 171 5.68 15.34 -16.52
N SER A 172 4.99 14.32 -17.06
CA SER A 172 3.80 14.52 -17.90
C SER A 172 2.62 15.18 -17.17
N ILE A 173 2.66 15.24 -15.84
CA ILE A 173 1.62 15.85 -14.99
C ILE A 173 2.16 17.05 -14.19
N ASN A 174 3.34 17.58 -14.56
CA ASN A 174 4.03 18.69 -13.91
C ASN A 174 4.16 18.50 -12.39
N LYS A 175 4.62 17.32 -11.96
CA LYS A 175 4.85 16.99 -10.54
C LYS A 175 6.31 16.72 -10.26
N ASP A 176 6.74 17.18 -9.08
CA ASP A 176 8.10 16.93 -8.58
C ASP A 176 8.39 15.45 -8.44
N VAL A 177 9.60 15.07 -8.86
CA VAL A 177 10.18 13.75 -8.70
C VAL A 177 10.88 13.71 -7.34
N TYR A 178 10.65 12.65 -6.56
CA TYR A 178 11.39 12.45 -5.32
C TYR A 178 12.88 12.26 -5.64
N ASN A 179 13.76 12.85 -4.83
CA ASN A 179 15.20 12.68 -4.99
C ASN A 179 15.63 11.32 -4.44
N ASP A 180 15.36 10.28 -5.22
CA ASP A 180 15.66 8.89 -4.90
C ASP A 180 16.60 8.32 -5.98
N PRO A 181 17.79 7.83 -5.59
CA PRO A 181 18.76 7.26 -6.53
C PRO A 181 18.24 6.01 -7.24
N LEU A 182 17.37 5.22 -6.61
CA LEU A 182 16.82 3.99 -7.18
C LEU A 182 15.64 4.24 -8.12
N LEU A 183 14.93 5.39 -8.02
CA LEU A 183 13.98 5.80 -9.05
C LEU A 183 14.62 5.96 -10.44
N ARG A 184 15.94 6.21 -10.49
CA ARG A 184 16.70 6.36 -11.73
C ARG A 184 17.22 5.02 -12.26
N ASP A 185 17.33 4.00 -11.42
CA ASP A 185 17.90 2.69 -11.77
C ASP A 185 17.37 1.58 -10.86
N SER A 186 16.10 1.24 -11.01
CA SER A 186 15.42 0.22 -10.19
C SER A 186 15.99 -1.18 -10.37
N LYS A 187 16.79 -1.42 -11.42
CA LYS A 187 17.52 -2.69 -11.63
C LYS A 187 18.53 -2.98 -10.52
N LYS A 188 18.93 -1.96 -9.74
CA LYS A 188 19.87 -2.10 -8.62
C LYS A 188 19.24 -2.60 -7.33
N VAL A 189 17.91 -2.69 -7.22
CA VAL A 189 17.22 -3.16 -6.01
C VAL A 189 17.79 -4.50 -5.51
N ASN A 190 17.95 -5.48 -6.40
CA ASN A 190 18.52 -6.79 -6.06
C ASN A 190 19.98 -6.73 -5.59
N LEU A 191 20.77 -5.79 -6.13
CA LEU A 191 22.15 -5.58 -5.67
C LEU A 191 22.16 -5.01 -4.25
N HIS A 192 21.34 -3.99 -4.00
CA HIS A 192 21.21 -3.39 -2.67
C HIS A 192 20.67 -4.38 -1.64
N PHE A 193 19.78 -5.29 -2.06
CA PHE A 193 19.29 -6.36 -1.22
C PHE A 193 20.43 -7.26 -0.73
N LYS A 194 21.26 -7.74 -1.66
CA LYS A 194 22.43 -8.60 -1.36
C LYS A 194 23.47 -7.88 -0.48
N GLN A 195 23.56 -6.56 -0.58
CA GLN A 195 24.47 -5.74 0.22
C GLN A 195 23.91 -5.35 1.60
N GLY A 196 22.68 -5.74 1.93
CA GLY A 196 22.04 -5.38 3.20
C GLY A 196 21.57 -3.92 3.27
N HIS A 197 21.50 -3.21 2.15
CA HIS A 197 21.06 -1.81 2.07
C HIS A 197 19.52 -1.68 2.14
N TYR A 198 18.91 -2.25 3.18
CA TYR A 198 17.46 -2.44 3.27
C TYR A 198 16.68 -1.13 3.42
N ASP A 199 17.20 -0.17 4.20
CA ASP A 199 16.55 1.13 4.39
C ASP A 199 16.43 1.89 3.07
N LEU A 200 17.44 1.76 2.19
CA LEU A 200 17.41 2.35 0.85
C LEU A 200 16.29 1.75 -0.01
N ILE A 201 16.06 0.44 0.07
CA ILE A 201 14.99 -0.24 -0.68
C ILE A 201 13.61 0.16 -0.12
N LEU A 202 13.48 0.26 1.20
CA LEU A 202 12.26 0.72 1.86
C LEU A 202 11.91 2.17 1.47
N ASP A 203 12.90 3.07 1.48
CA ASP A 203 12.71 4.46 1.06
C ASP A 203 12.45 4.58 -0.44
N HIS A 204 13.04 3.70 -1.26
CA HIS A 204 12.76 3.62 -2.68
C HIS A 204 11.31 3.27 -2.97
N ASN A 205 10.85 2.13 -2.46
CA ASN A 205 9.47 1.69 -2.62
C ASN A 205 8.48 2.74 -2.11
N ARG A 206 8.79 3.39 -0.99
CA ARG A 206 7.97 4.51 -0.48
C ARG A 206 7.91 5.66 -1.49
N SER A 207 9.03 6.02 -2.11
CA SER A 207 9.09 7.08 -3.12
C SER A 207 8.32 6.69 -4.39
N CYS A 208 8.37 5.42 -4.80
CA CYS A 208 7.53 4.85 -5.87
C CYS A 208 6.05 4.99 -5.53
N LEU A 209 5.60 4.48 -4.38
CA LEU A 209 4.20 4.56 -3.93
C LEU A 209 3.67 6.00 -3.89
N LEU A 210 4.45 6.94 -3.34
CA LEU A 210 4.07 8.36 -3.28
C LEU A 210 3.98 9.00 -4.67
N SER A 211 4.88 8.62 -5.57
CA SER A 211 4.86 9.06 -6.97
C SER A 211 3.62 8.53 -7.68
N ILE A 212 3.31 7.25 -7.48
CA ILE A 212 2.12 6.61 -8.02
C ILE A 212 0.86 7.28 -7.47
N LEU A 213 0.82 7.65 -6.18
CA LEU A 213 -0.29 8.39 -5.60
C LEU A 213 -0.53 9.74 -6.29
N LYS A 214 0.53 10.49 -6.63
CA LYS A 214 0.42 11.73 -7.42
C LYS A 214 -0.22 11.45 -8.79
N ILE A 215 0.16 10.36 -9.44
CA ILE A 215 -0.37 9.95 -10.75
C ILE A 215 -1.85 9.54 -10.64
N VAL A 216 -2.23 8.74 -9.64
CA VAL A 216 -3.63 8.34 -9.38
C VAL A 216 -4.50 9.58 -9.19
N LYS A 217 -4.06 10.51 -8.34
CA LYS A 217 -4.78 11.76 -8.07
C LYS A 217 -5.05 12.57 -9.34
N TYR A 218 -4.02 12.70 -10.17
CA TYR A 218 -4.11 13.50 -11.39
C TYR A 218 -4.87 12.80 -12.52
N ARG A 219 -4.51 11.56 -12.85
CA ARG A 219 -5.04 10.83 -14.02
C ARG A 219 -6.44 10.24 -13.77
N TYR A 220 -6.74 9.78 -12.56
CA TYR A 220 -7.96 9.01 -12.26
C TYR A 220 -8.95 9.75 -11.39
N LEU A 221 -8.48 10.36 -10.31
CA LEU A 221 -9.37 11.06 -9.38
C LEU A 221 -9.73 12.46 -9.86
N LYS A 222 -9.00 12.96 -10.88
CA LYS A 222 -9.14 14.32 -11.39
C LYS A 222 -9.16 15.33 -10.25
N GLU A 223 -8.30 15.14 -9.23
CA GLU A 223 -7.96 16.23 -8.33
C GLU A 223 -7.22 17.26 -9.18
N VAL A 224 -8.01 18.15 -9.81
CA VAL A 224 -7.52 19.32 -10.53
C VAL A 224 -6.71 20.10 -9.50
N LEU A 225 -5.46 20.39 -9.89
CA LEU A 225 -4.55 21.28 -9.19
C LEU A 225 -5.34 22.53 -8.75
N ILE A 226 -5.58 22.66 -7.45
CA ILE A 226 -5.72 23.97 -6.82
C ILE A 226 -4.30 24.45 -6.53
#